data_AF-A0A150KBV9-F1
#
_entry.id   AF-A0A150KBV9-F1
#
_cell.length_a   1.000
_cell.length_b   1.000
_cell.length_c   1.000
_cell.angle_alpha   90.00
_cell.angle_beta   90.00
_cell.angle_gamma   90.00
#
_symmetry.space_group_name_H-M   'P 1'
#
loop_
_entity.id
_entity.type
_entity.pdbx_description
1 polymer ?
#
loop_
_entity_poly.entity_id
_entity_poly.type
_entity_poly.pdbx_seq_one_letter_code
_entity_poly.pdbx_strand_id
1 'polypeptide(L)'
;MVKVQLIVPKTADAGTNIPLKAVVTQGKEKVDDADEVKFEIWKENSDKNSSMLEAKHDQPGIYTAKTVIKEPGTYTVQVHVTARKMHVMPKTDLSVN
;
A
#
# COMPACT_ATOMS: atom_id res chain seq x y z
N MET A 1 9.82 -1.39 17.71
CA MET A 1 9.32 -2.14 16.54
C MET A 1 8.88 -1.15 15.47
N VAL A 2 9.13 -1.47 14.20
CA VAL A 2 8.57 -0.73 13.07
C VAL A 2 7.06 -1.00 13.03
N LYS A 3 6.28 0.06 12.80
CA LYS A 3 4.83 0.04 12.60
C LYS A 3 4.53 0.69 11.27
N VAL A 4 3.58 0.11 10.56
CA VAL A 4 3.12 0.59 9.27
C VAL A 4 1.62 0.80 9.35
N GLN A 5 1.18 2.03 9.05
CA GLN A 5 -0.23 2.34 8.86
C GLN A 5 -0.51 2.43 7.36
N LEU A 6 -1.25 1.47 6.84
CA LEU A 6 -1.76 1.48 5.47
C LEU A 6 -3.02 2.35 5.41
N ILE A 7 -3.00 3.35 4.52
CA ILE A 7 -4.08 4.31 4.30
C ILE A 7 -4.48 4.24 2.83
N VAL A 8 -5.60 3.59 2.57
CA VAL A 8 -6.21 3.41 1.25
C VAL A 8 -7.69 3.75 1.39
N PRO A 9 -8.34 4.34 0.37
CA PRO A 9 -9.79 4.50 0.37
C PRO A 9 -10.48 3.13 0.55
N LYS A 10 -11.61 3.10 1.26
CA LYS A 10 -12.43 1.87 1.33
C LYS A 10 -13.14 1.57 0.02
N THR A 11 -13.47 2.62 -0.73
CA THR A 11 -14.20 2.58 -2.00
C THR A 11 -13.53 3.51 -3.01
N ALA A 12 -13.54 3.15 -4.29
CA ALA A 12 -13.09 3.99 -5.39
C ALA A 12 -13.88 3.69 -6.68
N ASP A 13 -13.89 4.63 -7.61
CA ASP A 13 -14.54 4.44 -8.92
C ASP A 13 -13.55 3.84 -9.93
N ALA A 14 -14.03 2.91 -10.74
CA ALA A 14 -13.25 2.30 -11.80
C ALA A 14 -12.70 3.35 -12.78
N GLY A 15 -11.44 3.19 -13.17
CA GLY A 15 -10.75 4.09 -14.10
C GLY A 15 -10.22 5.38 -13.49
N THR A 16 -10.39 5.61 -12.18
CA THR A 16 -9.85 6.78 -11.49
C THR A 16 -8.50 6.53 -10.83
N ASN A 17 -7.79 7.61 -10.47
CA ASN A 17 -6.55 7.52 -9.70
C ASN A 17 -6.85 7.23 -8.24
N ILE A 18 -6.43 6.05 -7.78
CA ILE A 18 -6.60 5.61 -6.40
C ILE A 18 -5.29 5.85 -5.65
N PRO A 19 -5.27 6.74 -4.64
CA PRO A 19 -4.08 7.00 -3.86
C PRO A 19 -3.80 5.88 -2.86
N LEU A 20 -2.56 5.41 -2.82
CA LEU A 20 -2.07 4.43 -1.85
C LEU A 20 -1.03 5.11 -0.97
N LYS A 21 -1.13 4.94 0.35
CA LYS A 21 -0.23 5.58 1.30
C LYS A 21 0.12 4.65 2.44
N ALA A 22 1.40 4.63 2.80
CA ALA A 22 1.92 3.93 3.96
C ALA A 22 2.64 4.93 4.85
N VAL A 23 2.28 4.94 6.14
CA VAL A 23 2.99 5.73 7.16
C VAL A 23 3.85 4.77 7.99
N VAL A 24 5.17 4.92 7.91
CA VAL A 24 6.15 4.06 8.57
C VAL A 24 6.75 4.79 9.76
N THR A 25 6.68 4.15 10.92
CA THR A 25 7.18 4.70 12.19
C THR A 25 7.92 3.66 13.00
N GLN A 26 8.85 4.09 13.85
CA GLN A 26 9.45 3.26 14.89
C GLN A 26 9.41 4.01 16.21
N GLY A 27 8.56 3.55 17.14
CA GLY A 27 8.29 4.31 18.36
C GLY A 27 7.56 5.62 18.05
N LYS A 28 8.20 6.76 18.34
CA LYS A 28 7.68 8.10 18.02
C LYS A 28 8.29 8.70 16.75
N GLU A 29 9.29 8.04 16.16
CA GLU A 29 10.04 8.55 15.02
C GLU A 29 9.42 8.13 13.69
N LYS A 30 9.55 9.00 12.69
CA LYS A 30 9.29 8.70 11.29
C LYS A 30 10.46 7.92 10.70
N VAL A 31 10.17 6.96 9.82
CA VAL A 31 11.18 6.11 9.17
C VAL A 31 11.32 6.53 7.72
N ASP A 32 12.35 7.31 7.43
CA ASP A 32 12.70 7.82 6.09
C ASP A 32 13.71 6.95 5.35
N ASP A 33 14.28 6.00 6.07
CA ASP A 33 15.32 5.07 5.66
C ASP A 33 14.76 3.65 5.46
N ALA A 34 13.53 3.52 4.94
CA ALA A 34 13.00 2.19 4.60
C ALA A 34 13.75 1.65 3.38
N ASP A 35 14.24 0.41 3.49
CA ASP A 35 14.96 -0.27 2.42
C ASP A 35 14.03 -0.57 1.22
N GLU A 36 12.77 -0.89 1.51
CA GLU A 36 11.76 -1.20 0.49
C GLU A 36 10.36 -0.82 0.97
N VAL A 37 9.58 -0.17 0.10
CA VAL A 37 8.14 0.01 0.27
C VAL A 37 7.43 -0.26 -1.05
N LYS A 38 6.64 -1.33 -1.10
CA LYS A 38 5.91 -1.76 -2.30
C LYS A 38 4.46 -2.06 -1.97
N PHE A 39 3.53 -1.62 -2.82
CA PHE A 39 2.11 -1.95 -2.72
C PHE A 39 1.78 -3.10 -3.66
N GLU A 40 1.20 -4.16 -3.13
CA GLU A 40 0.64 -5.26 -3.88
C GLU A 40 -0.88 -5.12 -3.93
N ILE A 41 -1.45 -5.22 -5.12
CA ILE A 41 -2.90 -5.18 -5.33
C ILE A 41 -3.31 -6.40 -6.14
N TRP A 42 -4.30 -7.13 -5.66
CA TRP A 42 -4.92 -8.24 -6.39
C TRP A 42 -6.43 -8.23 -6.20
N LYS A 43 -7.15 -8.72 -7.20
CA LYS A 43 -8.60 -8.91 -7.14
C LYS A 43 -8.89 -10.13 -6.28
N GLU A 44 -9.93 -10.07 -5.43
CA GLU A 44 -10.37 -11.25 -4.70
C GLU A 44 -10.70 -12.41 -5.65
N ASN A 45 -10.38 -13.64 -5.23
CA ASN A 45 -10.56 -14.86 -6.01
C ASN A 45 -9.80 -14.90 -7.35
N SER A 46 -8.78 -14.06 -7.52
CA SER A 46 -7.86 -14.14 -8.65
C SER A 46 -6.58 -14.86 -8.22
N ASP A 47 -6.43 -16.12 -8.61
CA ASP A 47 -5.32 -16.98 -8.15
C ASP A 47 -3.94 -16.60 -8.72
N LYS A 48 -3.85 -15.66 -9.68
CA LYS A 48 -2.63 -15.47 -10.47
C LYS A 48 -2.22 -14.04 -10.83
N ASN A 49 -3.03 -13.02 -10.52
CA ASN A 49 -2.76 -11.66 -10.99
C ASN A 49 -2.69 -10.68 -9.82
N SER A 50 -1.49 -10.47 -9.28
CA SER A 50 -1.18 -9.32 -8.43
C SER A 50 -0.36 -8.29 -9.21
N SER A 51 -0.56 -7.02 -8.89
CA SER A 51 0.21 -5.90 -9.39
C SER A 51 1.05 -5.32 -8.27
N MET A 52 2.36 -5.26 -8.47
CA MET A 52 3.31 -4.67 -7.53
C MET A 52 3.66 -3.24 -7.98
N LEU A 53 3.55 -2.28 -7.08
CA LEU A 53 3.86 -0.87 -7.31
C LEU A 53 4.91 -0.40 -6.29
N GLU A 54 6.01 0.14 -6.78
CA GLU A 54 6.99 0.79 -5.91
C GLU A 54 6.43 2.11 -5.37
N ALA A 55 6.55 2.30 -4.07
CA ALA A 55 6.16 3.55 -3.43
C ALA A 55 7.29 4.58 -3.54
N LYS A 56 6.91 5.83 -3.72
CA LYS A 56 7.81 6.98 -3.62
C LYS A 56 7.79 7.52 -2.21
N HIS A 57 8.96 7.79 -1.65
CA HIS A 57 9.07 8.61 -0.44
C HIS A 57 8.61 10.04 -0.76
N ASP A 58 7.59 10.52 -0.05
CA ASP A 58 6.93 11.81 -0.32
C ASP A 58 7.19 12.83 0.80
N GLN A 59 7.11 12.38 2.05
CA GLN A 59 7.28 13.20 3.26
C GLN A 59 7.85 12.34 4.40
N PRO A 60 8.26 12.94 5.53
CA PRO A 60 8.76 12.18 6.68
C PRO A 60 7.86 11.01 7.14
N GLY A 61 8.36 9.79 6.90
CA GLY A 61 7.75 8.50 7.16
C GLY A 61 6.56 8.19 6.27
N ILE A 62 6.37 8.90 5.15
CA ILE A 62 5.23 8.75 4.24
C ILE A 62 5.72 8.29 2.88
N TYR A 63 5.21 7.13 2.48
CA TYR A 63 5.47 6.52 1.18
C TYR A 63 4.16 6.41 0.42
N THR A 64 4.15 6.82 -0.84
CA THR A 64 2.94 6.92 -1.65
C THR A 64 3.09 6.25 -3.00
N ALA A 65 1.99 5.68 -3.49
CA ALA A 65 1.86 5.21 -4.86
C ALA A 65 0.47 5.59 -5.38
N LYS A 66 0.26 5.45 -6.69
CA LYS A 66 -1.05 5.62 -7.32
C LYS A 66 -1.30 4.41 -8.21
N THR A 67 -2.53 3.93 -8.19
CA THR A 67 -2.99 2.86 -9.08
C THR A 67 -4.28 3.27 -9.78
N VAL A 68 -4.57 2.64 -10.91
CA VAL A 68 -5.82 2.78 -11.65
C VAL A 68 -6.36 1.39 -11.92
N ILE A 69 -7.55 1.11 -11.39
CA ILE A 69 -8.23 -0.18 -11.54
C ILE A 69 -9.44 0.04 -12.44
N LYS A 70 -9.52 -0.67 -13.58
CA LYS A 70 -10.58 -0.47 -14.58
C LYS A 70 -11.78 -1.39 -14.40
N GLU A 71 -11.60 -2.47 -13.66
CA GLU A 71 -12.67 -3.44 -13.43
C GLU A 71 -13.26 -3.25 -12.04
N PRO A 72 -14.59 -3.17 -11.92
CA PRO A 72 -15.25 -3.26 -10.63
C PRO A 72 -14.97 -4.59 -9.93
N GLY A 73 -15.01 -4.56 -8.60
CA GLY A 73 -14.82 -5.72 -7.74
C GLY A 73 -14.12 -5.36 -6.43
N THR A 74 -13.94 -6.38 -5.58
CA THR A 74 -13.16 -6.27 -4.35
C THR A 74 -11.70 -6.59 -4.64
N TYR A 75 -10.81 -5.73 -4.16
CA TYR A 75 -9.38 -5.87 -4.28
C TYR A 75 -8.76 -5.84 -2.89
N THR A 76 -7.77 -6.68 -2.65
CA THR A 76 -6.91 -6.53 -1.48
C THR A 76 -5.71 -5.68 -1.85
N VAL A 77 -5.40 -4.70 -1.01
CA VAL A 77 -4.18 -3.91 -1.06
C VAL A 77 -3.32 -4.29 0.13
N GLN A 78 -2.12 -4.79 -0.12
CA GLN A 78 -1.11 -5.07 0.90
C GLN A 78 0.10 -4.18 0.65
N VAL A 79 0.71 -3.64 1.70
CA VAL A 79 2.00 -2.96 1.57
C VAL A 79 3.08 -3.82 2.18
N HIS A 80 4.18 -4.04 1.46
CA HIS A 80 5.39 -4.69 1.92
C HIS A 80 6.38 -3.60 2.32
N VAL A 81 6.70 -3.52 3.61
CA VAL A 81 7.68 -2.57 4.13
C VAL A 81 8.83 -3.32 4.77
N THR A 82 10.02 -3.18 4.20
CA THR A 82 11.27 -3.58 4.84
C THR A 82 11.98 -2.33 5.34
N ALA A 83 12.21 -2.25 6.64
CA ALA A 83 12.96 -1.15 7.25
C ALA A 83 13.67 -1.63 8.51
N ARG A 84 14.94 -1.26 8.66
CA ARG A 84 15.73 -1.50 9.90
C ARG A 84 15.68 -2.97 10.33
N LYS A 85 15.87 -3.87 9.36
CA LYS A 85 15.85 -5.34 9.51
C LYS A 85 14.49 -5.93 9.93
N MET A 86 13.40 -5.15 9.85
CA MET A 86 12.04 -5.63 10.08
C MET A 86 11.25 -5.61 8.78
N HIS A 87 10.41 -6.63 8.58
CA HIS A 87 9.48 -6.72 7.46
C HIS A 87 8.05 -6.68 8.00
N VAL A 88 7.24 -5.71 7.58
CA VAL A 88 5.86 -5.49 8.06
C VAL A 88 4.91 -5.40 6.87
N MET A 89 3.84 -6.21 6.87
CA MET A 89 2.96 -6.39 5.70
C MET A 89 1.45 -6.20 6.00
N PRO A 90 0.98 -5.01 6.43
CA PRO A 90 -0.44 -4.79 6.66
C PRO A 90 -1.20 -4.80 5.34
N LYS A 91 -2.44 -5.31 5.38
CA LYS A 91 -3.36 -5.37 4.23
C LYS A 91 -4.73 -4.80 4.57
N THR A 92 -5.43 -4.33 3.56
CA THR A 92 -6.80 -3.82 3.66
C THR A 92 -7.55 -4.08 2.35
N ASP A 93 -8.87 -4.05 2.41
CA ASP A 93 -9.71 -4.26 1.23
C ASP A 93 -10.17 -2.92 0.64
N LEU A 94 -10.29 -2.91 -0.68
CA LEU A 94 -10.71 -1.80 -1.51
C LEU A 94 -11.83 -2.28 -2.42
N SER A 95 -13.00 -1.68 -2.30
CA SER A 95 -14.12 -1.91 -3.21
C SER A 95 -14.04 -0.93 -4.38
N VAL A 96 -13.95 -1.45 -5.61
CA VAL A 96 -13.97 -0.66 -6.83
C VAL A 96 -15.35 -0.79 -7.48
N ASN A 97 -16.00 0.34 -7.75
CA ASN A 97 -17.36 0.42 -8.32
C ASN A 97 -17.35 0.91 -9.77
#